data_AF-L8JW01-F1
#
_entry.id   AF-L8JW01-F1
#
_cell.length_a   1.000
_cell.length_b   1.000
_cell.length_c   1.000
_cell.angle_alpha   90.00
_cell.angle_beta   90.00
_cell.angle_gamma   90.00
#
_symmetry.space_group_name_H-M   'P 1'
#
loop_
_entity.id
_entity.type
_entity.pdbx_description
1 polymer ?
#
loop_
_entity_poly.entity_id
_entity_poly.type
_entity_poly.pdbx_seq_one_letter_code
_entity_poly.pdbx_strand_id
1 'polypeptide(L)'
;MPENLKNTSLTRCWVVKKDGTKRVFYSRDKRSRKSRPDMALGIKRLRKMLLVGALKDDWSKAIIYENKPGGTEIERVNPTDKYQG
;
A
#
# COMPACT_ATOMS: atom_id res chain seq x y z
N MET A 1 7.67 -8.08 18.65
CA MET A 1 7.21 -6.67 18.64
C MET A 1 6.61 -6.37 17.29
N PRO A 2 5.34 -5.95 17.19
CA PRO A 2 4.78 -5.48 15.93
C PRO A 2 5.61 -4.28 15.43
N GLU A 3 6.10 -4.34 14.19
CA GLU A 3 6.82 -3.21 13.59
C GLU A 3 5.87 -2.02 13.48
N ASN A 4 6.31 -0.84 13.93
CA ASN A 4 5.58 0.39 13.70
C ASN A 4 5.76 0.81 12.23
N LEU A 5 5.00 0.16 11.35
CA LEU A 5 5.08 0.34 9.89
C LEU A 5 4.86 1.81 9.48
N LYS A 6 4.07 2.57 10.25
CA LYS A 6 3.89 4.01 9.99
C LYS A 6 5.21 4.78 9.92
N ASN A 7 6.20 4.39 10.72
CA ASN A 7 7.49 5.06 10.81
C ASN A 7 8.59 4.39 9.98
N THR A 8 8.42 3.11 9.64
CA THR A 8 9.48 2.33 8.96
C THR A 8 9.20 2.07 7.48
N SER A 9 7.95 2.21 7.05
CA SER A 9 7.57 1.96 5.66
C SER A 9 8.03 3.09 4.75
N LEU A 10 8.44 2.74 3.53
CA LEU A 10 8.77 3.65 2.43
C LEU A 10 7.53 4.14 1.70
N THR A 11 6.45 3.34 1.68
CA THR A 11 5.21 3.70 0.99
C THR A 11 3.98 3.50 1.86
N ARG A 12 2.96 4.31 1.58
CA ARG A 12 1.64 4.22 2.22
C ARG A 12 0.56 4.27 1.16
N CYS A 13 -0.54 3.58 1.38
CA CYS A 13 -1.71 3.60 0.52
C CYS A 13 -2.88 4.24 1.26
N TRP A 14 -3.45 5.27 0.68
CA TRP A 14 -4.72 5.84 1.12
C TRP A 14 -5.85 5.15 0.36
N VAL A 15 -6.80 4.57 1.10
CA VAL A 15 -7.89 3.76 0.56
C VAL A 15 -9.22 4.33 1.02
N VAL A 16 -10.13 4.53 0.07
CA VAL A 16 -11.55 4.78 0.31
C VAL A 16 -12.28 3.47 0.07
N LYS A 17 -12.93 2.97 1.12
CA LYS A 17 -13.79 1.81 1.05
C LYS A 17 -15.11 2.12 0.34
N LYS A 18 -15.86 1.10 -0.06
CA LYS A 18 -17.18 1.29 -0.72
C LYS A 18 -18.23 1.88 0.23
N ASP A 19 -18.07 1.66 1.53
CA ASP A 19 -18.90 2.25 2.60
C ASP A 19 -18.57 3.73 2.91
N GLY A 20 -17.59 4.32 2.20
CA GLY A 20 -17.12 5.69 2.43
C GLY A 20 -16.02 5.83 3.50
N THR A 21 -15.68 4.74 4.20
CA THR A 21 -14.62 4.74 5.21
C THR A 21 -13.26 4.97 4.56
N LYS A 22 -12.44 5.83 5.17
CA LYS A 22 -11.07 6.11 4.72
C LYS A 22 -10.07 5.42 5.65
N ARG A 23 -9.10 4.69 5.09
CA ARG A 23 -8.01 4.06 5.84
C ARG A 23 -6.67 4.24 5.14
N VAL A 24 -5.61 4.30 5.94
CA VAL A 24 -4.22 4.31 5.45
C VAL A 24 -3.57 2.99 5.80
N PHE A 25 -2.95 2.38 4.81
CA PHE A 25 -2.16 1.16 4.96
C PHE A 25 -0.69 1.46 4.67
N TYR A 26 0.21 0.79 5.38
CA TYR A 26 1.65 0.99 5.24
C TYR A 26 2.28 -0.27 4.66
N SER A 27 3.21 -0.11 3.73
CA SER A 27 3.84 -1.25 3.04
C SER A 27 4.82 -2.00 3.94
N ARG A 28 5.03 -3.28 3.66
CA ARG A 28 6.19 -4.00 4.20
C ARG A 28 7.27 -4.01 3.12
N ASP A 29 8.30 -3.19 3.28
CA ASP A 29 9.30 -2.99 2.21
C ASP A 29 10.45 -3.98 2.28
N LYS A 30 10.51 -4.82 3.31
CA LYS A 30 11.57 -5.81 3.49
C LYS A 30 11.10 -7.21 3.15
N ARG A 31 11.97 -8.01 2.52
CA ARG A 31 11.76 -9.45 2.28
C ARG A 31 11.99 -10.25 3.57
N SER A 32 13.00 -9.88 4.32
CA SER A 32 13.37 -10.48 5.62
C SER A 32 13.80 -9.39 6.60
N ARG A 33 13.90 -9.71 7.89
CA ARG A 33 14.24 -8.72 8.92
C ARG A 33 15.55 -7.96 8.66
N LYS A 34 16.53 -8.64 8.03
CA LYS A 34 17.86 -8.10 7.74
C LYS A 34 17.99 -7.50 6.32
N SER A 35 16.99 -7.69 5.44
CA SER A 35 17.08 -7.15 4.09
C SER A 35 16.94 -5.63 4.07
N ARG A 36 17.58 -4.98 3.09
CA ARG A 36 17.36 -3.56 2.81
C ARG A 36 15.89 -3.33 2.41
N PRO A 37 15.26 -2.23 2.85
CA PRO A 37 13.95 -1.81 2.36
C PRO A 37 13.96 -1.62 0.84
N ASP A 38 12.87 -2.02 0.18
CA ASP A 38 12.65 -1.94 -1.26
C ASP A 38 11.25 -1.34 -1.51
N MET A 39 11.24 -0.14 -2.09
CA MET A 39 10.01 0.59 -2.39
C MET A 39 9.14 -0.14 -3.42
N ALA A 40 9.75 -0.76 -4.44
CA ALA A 40 9.01 -1.49 -5.46
C ALA A 40 8.32 -2.72 -4.86
N LEU A 41 8.97 -3.39 -3.91
CA LEU A 41 8.34 -4.46 -3.13
C LEU A 41 7.16 -3.95 -2.31
N GLY A 42 7.30 -2.77 -1.71
CA GLY A 42 6.25 -2.12 -0.95
C GLY A 42 5.00 -1.84 -1.78
N ILE A 43 5.18 -1.18 -2.93
CA ILE A 43 4.12 -0.89 -3.90
C ILE A 43 3.46 -2.19 -4.36
N LYS A 44 4.25 -3.20 -4.74
CA LYS A 44 3.73 -4.50 -5.18
C LYS A 44 2.87 -5.18 -4.12
N ARG A 45 3.27 -5.12 -2.84
CA ARG A 45 2.48 -5.70 -1.74
C ARG A 45 1.19 -4.92 -1.47
N LEU A 46 1.23 -3.59 -1.58
CA LEU A 46 0.03 -2.75 -1.47
C LEU A 46 -0.94 -3.04 -2.63
N ARG A 47 -0.45 -3.12 -3.87
CA ARG A 47 -1.24 -3.53 -5.03
C ARG A 47 -1.84 -4.92 -4.85
N LYS A 48 -1.05 -5.87 -4.36
CA LYS A 48 -1.54 -7.23 -4.08
C LYS A 48 -2.69 -7.22 -3.07
N MET A 49 -2.54 -6.44 -1.99
CA MET A 49 -3.58 -6.29 -0.97
C MET A 49 -4.89 -5.73 -1.55
N LEU A 50 -4.80 -4.75 -2.46
CA LEU A 50 -5.94 -4.09 -3.10
C LEU A 50 -6.63 -4.97 -4.14
N LEU A 51 -5.86 -5.61 -5.02
CA LEU A 51 -6.38 -6.24 -6.24
C LEU A 51 -6.69 -7.73 -6.08
N VAL A 52 -5.97 -8.44 -5.21
CA VAL A 52 -6.11 -9.89 -5.04
C VAL A 52 -6.12 -10.34 -3.58
N GLY A 53 -6.05 -9.40 -2.63
CA GLY A 53 -5.87 -9.68 -1.21
C GLY A 53 -7.05 -9.26 -0.34
N ALA A 54 -6.74 -8.91 0.91
CA ALA A 54 -7.73 -8.66 1.96
C ALA A 54 -8.70 -7.50 1.71
N LEU A 55 -8.39 -6.60 0.77
CA LEU A 55 -9.29 -5.50 0.41
C LEU A 55 -10.00 -5.74 -0.91
N LYS A 56 -9.74 -6.83 -1.62
CA LYS A 56 -10.37 -7.09 -2.91
C LYS A 56 -11.88 -6.91 -2.82
N ASP A 57 -12.44 -6.15 -3.75
CA ASP A 57 -13.88 -5.85 -3.84
C ASP A 57 -14.47 -4.97 -2.71
N ASP A 58 -13.69 -4.53 -1.71
CA ASP A 58 -14.15 -3.71 -0.56
C ASP A 58 -13.69 -2.24 -0.63
N TRP A 59 -13.15 -1.80 -1.77
CA TRP A 59 -12.72 -0.41 -1.96
C TRP A 59 -13.19 0.19 -3.28
N SER A 60 -13.20 1.52 -3.31
CA SER A 60 -13.65 2.34 -4.44
C SER A 60 -12.50 3.17 -5.04
N LYS A 61 -11.62 3.71 -4.20
CA LYS A 61 -10.44 4.47 -4.64
C LYS A 61 -9.22 4.11 -3.79
N ALA A 62 -8.06 3.96 -4.42
CA ALA A 62 -6.81 3.74 -3.72
C ALA A 62 -5.68 4.51 -4.40
N ILE A 63 -4.86 5.19 -3.58
CA ILE A 63 -3.72 5.96 -4.06
C ILE A 63 -2.50 5.62 -3.20
N ILE A 64 -1.39 5.27 -3.85
CA ILE A 64 -0.11 4.96 -3.22
C ILE A 64 0.77 6.21 -3.24
N TYR A 65 1.35 6.53 -2.09
CA TYR A 65 2.24 7.67 -1.87
C TYR A 65 3.56 7.21 -1.26
N GLU A 66 4.60 8.02 -1.41
CA GLU A 66 5.76 7.95 -0.54
C GLU A 66 5.35 8.22 0.91
N ASN A 67 5.90 7.45 1.86
CA ASN A 67 5.61 7.62 3.27
C ASN A 67 6.56 8.64 3.92
N LYS A 68 6.47 9.89 3.48
CA LYS A 68 7.19 11.04 4.04
C LYS A 68 6.28 12.28 4.11
N PRO A 69 6.58 13.28 4.95
CA PRO A 69 5.86 14.56 4.92
C PRO A 69 5.93 15.17 3.52
N GLY A 70 4.77 15.54 2.95
CA GLY A 70 4.68 16.00 1.56
C GLY A 70 5.04 14.95 0.50
N GLY A 71 5.00 13.66 0.84
CA GLY A 71 5.37 12.57 -0.05
C GLY A 71 4.58 12.55 -1.36
N THR A 72 5.28 12.27 -2.46
CA THR A 72 4.74 12.34 -3.81
C THR A 72 3.74 11.20 -4.04
N GLU A 73 2.72 11.47 -4.86
CA GLU A 73 1.84 10.43 -5.39
C GLU A 73 2.64 9.53 -6.33
N ILE A 74 2.65 8.23 -6.03
CA ILE A 74 3.37 7.23 -6.83
C ILE A 74 2.43 6.62 -7.86
N GLU A 75 1.23 6.22 -7.43
CA GLU A 75 0.31 5.47 -8.29
C GLU A 75 -1.14 5.61 -7.82
N ARG A 76 -2.08 5.73 -8.77
CA ARG A 76 -3.50 5.52 -8.53
C ARG A 76 -3.87 4.12 -8.98
N VAL A 77 -4.52 3.37 -8.10
CA VAL A 77 -5.00 2.02 -8.40
C VAL A 77 -6.51 2.08 -8.54
N ASN A 78 -7.03 1.46 -9.60
CA ASN A 78 -8.48 1.29 -9.81
C ASN A 78 -8.89 -0.16 -9.53
N PRO A 79 -10.13 -0.41 -9.06
CA PRO A 79 -10.60 -1.77 -8.79
C PRO A 79 -10.59 -2.70 -10.01
N THR A 80 -10.64 -2.11 -11.21
CA THR A 80 -10.59 -2.82 -12.51
C THR A 80 -9.16 -3.15 -12.96
N ASP A 81 -8.13 -2.64 -12.28
CA ASP A 81 -6.75 -2.87 -12.68
C ASP A 81 -6.38 -4.34 -12.48
N LYS A 82 -5.61 -4.89 -13.42
CA LYS A 82 -5.08 -6.24 -13.29
C LYS A 82 -3.80 -6.21 -12.46
N TYR A 83 -3.70 -7.13 -11.49
CA TYR A 83 -2.45 -7.32 -10.76
C TYR A 83 -1.43 -8.02 -11.66
N GLN A 84 -0.34 -7.32 -12.00
CA GLN A 84 0.82 -7.89 -12.68
C GLN A 84 1.86 -8.26 -11.61
N GLY A 85 2.07 -9.56 -11.44
CA GLY A 85 2.80 -10.17 -10.32
C GLY A 85 4.27 -10.41 -10.56
#